data_AF-A0A956EU05-F1
#
_entry.id   AF-A0A956EU05-F1
#
_cell.length_a   1.000
_cell.length_b   1.000
_cell.length_c   1.000
_cell.angle_alpha   90.00
_cell.angle_beta   90.00
_cell.angle_gamma   90.00
#
_symmetry.space_group_name_H-M   'P 1'
#
loop_
_entity.id
_entity.type
_entity.pdbx_description
1 polymer ?
#
loop_
_entity_poly.entity_id
_entity_poly.type
_entity_poly.pdbx_seq_one_letter_code
_entity_poly.pdbx_strand_id
1 'polypeptide(L)'
;KVDRRHSRLYKIENGQIMIERDVVYETTYGVKNGGGEPAKLLIKHPRRGSSTLFEPPKGTEDNVDHALVPLNVKPHSDGKLLVEERQPSQEWASWTSDLAREAIEAFLKSPPKEIDAERVERLRKAWELRNKLKTSEDEQNKLSLERNELERFAREDRLKLKSLEKNRFADDLKRTLTQRLAENTKRMEQIEKRLVEVSLAIEEQRIRFADALRGLRIVMSRPQDK
;
A
#
# COMPACT_ATOMS: atom_id res chain seq x y z
N LYS A 1 20.86 -0.10 -8.88
CA LYS A 1 19.83 0.30 -7.87
C LYS A 1 18.92 -0.91 -7.64
N VAL A 2 18.46 -1.15 -6.40
CA VAL A 2 17.49 -2.21 -6.10
C VAL A 2 16.17 -1.56 -5.73
N ASP A 3 15.09 -1.98 -6.38
CA ASP A 3 13.73 -1.49 -6.15
C ASP A 3 12.75 -2.67 -6.12
N ARG A 4 11.53 -2.49 -5.60
CA ARG A 4 10.48 -3.53 -5.60
C ARG A 4 9.23 -3.03 -6.27
N ARG A 5 8.92 -3.55 -7.46
CA ARG A 5 7.80 -3.09 -8.30
C ARG A 5 6.80 -4.20 -8.56
N HIS A 6 5.56 -3.80 -8.88
CA HIS A 6 4.40 -4.62 -9.21
C HIS A 6 4.00 -5.62 -8.11
N SER A 7 2.84 -5.40 -7.49
CA SER A 7 2.29 -6.34 -6.49
C SER A 7 1.25 -7.23 -7.13
N ARG A 8 1.47 -8.55 -7.15
CA ARG A 8 0.50 -9.53 -7.67
C ARG A 8 0.16 -10.58 -6.64
N LEU A 9 -1.12 -10.96 -6.58
CA LEU A 9 -1.56 -12.03 -5.69
C LEU A 9 -0.84 -13.32 -6.10
N TYR A 10 -0.18 -14.00 -5.17
CA TYR A 10 0.46 -15.28 -5.44
C TYR A 10 -0.30 -16.42 -4.77
N LYS A 11 -0.65 -16.26 -3.50
CA LYS A 11 -1.31 -17.31 -2.74
C LYS A 11 -2.17 -16.75 -1.61
N ILE A 12 -3.32 -17.38 -1.39
CA ILE A 12 -4.12 -17.26 -0.18
C ILE A 12 -4.29 -18.65 0.39
N GLU A 13 -3.88 -18.83 1.64
CA GLU A 13 -4.07 -20.08 2.37
C GLU A 13 -4.11 -19.79 3.87
N ASN A 14 -4.95 -20.52 4.61
CA ASN A 14 -5.09 -20.39 6.06
C ASN A 14 -5.35 -18.95 6.53
N GLY A 15 -6.10 -18.16 5.76
CA GLY A 15 -6.39 -16.77 6.08
C GLY A 15 -5.18 -15.83 5.97
N GLN A 16 -4.08 -16.27 5.37
CA GLN A 16 -2.91 -15.43 5.08
C GLN A 16 -2.81 -15.17 3.58
N ILE A 17 -2.26 -14.01 3.23
CA ILE A 17 -2.01 -13.61 1.84
C ILE A 17 -0.51 -13.52 1.60
N MET A 18 -0.07 -14.20 0.55
CA MET A 18 1.28 -14.09 0.00
C MET A 18 1.20 -13.39 -1.35
N ILE A 19 2.04 -12.38 -1.50
CA ILE A 19 2.13 -11.53 -2.68
C ILE A 19 3.47 -11.80 -3.34
N GLU A 20 3.49 -11.79 -4.66
CA GLU A 20 4.72 -11.79 -5.43
C GLU A 20 5.01 -10.38 -5.93
N ARG A 21 6.27 -9.98 -5.85
CA ARG A 21 6.79 -8.70 -6.29
C ARG A 21 8.05 -8.91 -7.11
N ASP A 22 8.29 -8.03 -8.06
CA ASP A 22 9.53 -8.05 -8.81
C ASP A 22 10.57 -7.21 -8.07
N VAL A 23 11.64 -7.86 -7.62
CA VAL A 23 12.87 -7.18 -7.21
C VAL A 23 13.58 -6.75 -8.47
N VAL A 24 13.69 -5.45 -8.66
CA VAL A 24 14.25 -4.81 -9.85
C VAL A 24 15.69 -4.42 -9.59
N TYR A 25 16.60 -4.90 -10.42
CA TYR A 25 18.01 -4.54 -10.44
C TYR A 25 18.29 -3.68 -11.68
N GLU A 26 18.56 -2.41 -11.45
CA GLU A 26 18.91 -1.46 -12.51
C GLU A 26 20.42 -1.24 -12.55
N THR A 27 21.00 -1.43 -13.73
CA THR A 27 22.40 -1.09 -14.03
C THR A 27 22.44 -0.09 -15.19
N THR A 28 22.99 1.09 -14.93
CA THR A 28 23.15 2.14 -15.96
C THR A 28 24.60 2.18 -16.42
N TYR A 29 24.81 1.99 -17.71
CA TYR A 29 26.10 2.17 -18.36
C TYR A 29 26.15 3.53 -19.05
N GLY A 30 27.17 4.31 -18.73
CA GLY A 30 27.52 5.52 -19.46
C GLY A 30 28.64 5.23 -20.45
N VAL A 31 28.46 5.62 -21.70
CA VAL A 31 29.48 5.50 -22.75
C VAL A 31 29.70 6.87 -23.36
N LYS A 32 30.95 7.25 -23.58
CA LYS A 32 31.30 8.47 -24.31
C LYS A 32 32.01 8.10 -25.61
N ASN A 33 31.47 8.57 -26.73
CA ASN A 33 32.13 8.44 -28.03
C ASN A 33 32.90 9.73 -28.33
N GLY A 34 34.23 9.68 -28.21
CA GLY A 34 35.12 10.78 -28.59
C GLY A 34 35.48 10.82 -30.08
N GLY A 35 35.13 9.78 -30.83
CA GLY A 35 35.45 9.65 -32.25
C GLY A 35 34.50 10.42 -33.16
N GLY A 36 34.96 10.63 -34.40
CA GLY A 36 34.19 11.29 -35.47
C GLY A 36 33.17 10.39 -36.17
N GLU A 37 33.13 9.10 -35.84
CA GLU A 37 32.23 8.11 -36.44
C GLU A 37 31.27 7.50 -35.40
N PRO A 38 30.06 7.06 -35.81
CA PRO A 38 29.15 6.37 -34.91
C PRO A 38 29.72 5.01 -34.48
N ALA A 39 29.58 4.69 -33.20
CA ALA A 39 30.04 3.43 -32.63
C ALA A 39 28.84 2.53 -32.28
N LYS A 40 28.91 1.26 -32.70
CA LYS A 40 28.02 0.20 -32.23
C LYS A 40 28.79 -0.67 -31.26
N LEU A 41 28.33 -0.73 -30.02
CA LEU A 41 28.97 -1.47 -28.93
C LEU A 41 28.06 -2.57 -28.43
N LEU A 42 28.66 -3.66 -27.97
CA LEU A 42 27.98 -4.68 -27.17
C LEU A 42 28.49 -4.55 -25.74
N ILE A 43 27.60 -4.16 -24.83
CA ILE A 43 27.93 -4.05 -23.41
C ILE A 43 27.72 -5.43 -22.79
N LYS A 44 28.81 -6.03 -22.28
CA LYS A 44 28.74 -7.27 -21.51
C LYS A 44 28.19 -6.97 -20.12
N HIS A 45 26.94 -7.36 -19.89
CA HIS A 45 26.26 -7.24 -18.61
C HIS A 45 26.30 -8.59 -17.88
N PRO A 46 26.85 -8.68 -16.66
CA PRO A 46 26.84 -9.92 -15.90
C PRO A 46 25.40 -10.27 -15.48
N ARG A 47 24.98 -11.53 -15.66
CA ARG A 47 23.65 -11.99 -15.25
C ARG A 47 23.62 -12.27 -13.76
N ARG A 48 22.53 -11.88 -13.09
CA ARG A 48 22.24 -12.35 -11.74
C ARG A 48 21.57 -13.72 -11.82
N GLY A 49 21.92 -14.60 -10.88
CA GLY A 49 21.24 -15.88 -10.75
C GLY A 49 19.76 -15.67 -10.42
N SER A 50 18.88 -16.41 -11.07
CA SER A 50 17.41 -16.39 -10.89
C SER A 50 16.66 -15.10 -11.28
N SER A 51 17.33 -14.10 -11.84
CA SER A 51 16.70 -12.94 -12.47
C SER A 51 16.48 -13.16 -13.98
N THR A 52 15.59 -12.38 -14.57
CA THR A 52 15.35 -12.30 -16.02
C THR A 52 15.54 -10.86 -16.51
N LEU A 53 16.07 -10.67 -17.72
CA LEU A 53 16.12 -9.35 -18.33
C LEU A 53 14.71 -8.84 -18.62
N PHE A 54 14.42 -7.61 -18.23
CA PHE A 54 13.16 -6.96 -18.50
C PHE A 54 13.29 -6.02 -19.69
N GLU A 55 12.50 -6.28 -20.74
CA GLU A 55 12.46 -5.48 -21.97
C GLU A 55 13.85 -5.13 -22.55
N PRO A 56 14.74 -6.12 -22.77
CA PRO A 56 16.08 -5.83 -23.27
C PRO A 56 16.02 -5.23 -24.69
N PRO A 57 16.96 -4.32 -25.04
CA PRO A 57 17.07 -3.77 -26.39
C PRO A 57 17.11 -4.86 -27.47
N LYS A 58 16.51 -4.57 -28.63
CA LYS A 58 16.50 -5.51 -29.76
C LYS A 58 17.93 -5.88 -30.17
N GLY A 59 18.18 -7.18 -30.33
CA GLY A 59 19.52 -7.71 -30.64
C GLY A 59 20.38 -7.98 -29.40
N THR A 60 19.78 -7.96 -28.20
CA THR A 60 20.43 -8.47 -26.99
C THR A 60 20.61 -9.98 -27.11
N GLU A 61 21.83 -10.45 -26.90
CA GLU A 61 22.12 -11.88 -26.73
C GLU A 61 22.08 -12.20 -25.24
N ASP A 62 21.21 -13.14 -24.87
CA ASP A 62 20.98 -13.50 -23.46
C ASP A 62 21.58 -14.88 -23.14
N ASN A 63 22.78 -14.89 -22.54
CA ASN A 63 23.46 -16.11 -22.11
C ASN A 63 23.29 -16.35 -20.61
N VAL A 64 23.67 -17.53 -20.13
CA VAL A 64 23.46 -17.96 -18.74
C VAL A 64 24.21 -17.10 -17.72
N ASP A 65 25.45 -16.69 -18.03
CA ASP A 65 26.34 -15.95 -17.14
C ASP A 65 26.42 -14.44 -17.47
N HIS A 66 26.05 -14.06 -18.69
CA HIS A 66 26.09 -12.68 -19.15
C HIS A 66 25.11 -12.41 -20.29
N ALA A 67 24.73 -11.16 -20.46
CA ALA A 67 24.04 -10.69 -21.65
C ALA A 67 24.91 -9.70 -22.43
N LEU A 68 24.84 -9.74 -23.75
CA LEU A 68 25.47 -8.76 -24.63
C LEU A 68 24.39 -7.79 -25.10
N VAL A 69 24.37 -6.60 -24.52
CA VAL A 69 23.33 -5.61 -24.78
C VAL A 69 23.83 -4.56 -25.77
N PRO A 70 23.19 -4.38 -26.93
CA PRO A 70 23.65 -3.44 -27.94
C PRO A 70 23.40 -1.99 -27.53
N LEU A 71 24.37 -1.12 -27.81
CA LEU A 71 24.27 0.33 -27.67
C LEU A 71 24.89 1.02 -28.88
N ASN A 72 24.11 1.89 -29.54
CA ASN A 72 24.61 2.76 -30.61
C ASN A 72 24.87 4.16 -30.04
N VAL A 73 26.06 4.71 -30.28
CA VAL A 73 26.47 6.04 -29.81
C VAL A 73 26.92 6.88 -31.00
N LYS A 74 26.35 8.08 -31.15
CA LYS A 74 26.69 9.01 -32.25
C LYS A 74 28.11 9.58 -32.06
N PRO A 75 28.72 10.14 -33.12
CA PRO A 75 29.99 10.88 -32.99
C PRO A 75 29.92 11.97 -31.92
N HIS A 76 31.03 12.17 -31.20
CA HIS A 76 31.18 13.22 -30.19
C HIS A 76 30.01 13.34 -29.18
N SER A 77 29.40 12.19 -28.82
CA SER A 77 28.21 12.17 -27.98
C SER A 77 28.32 11.16 -26.85
N ASP A 78 27.48 11.35 -25.84
CA ASP A 78 27.30 10.42 -24.74
C ASP A 78 26.11 9.50 -25.03
N GLY A 79 26.30 8.21 -24.75
CA GLY A 79 25.27 7.18 -24.75
C GLY A 79 24.97 6.73 -23.32
N LYS A 80 23.70 6.42 -23.06
CA LYS A 80 23.26 5.79 -21.81
C LYS A 80 22.50 4.52 -22.14
N LEU A 81 22.84 3.44 -21.46
CA LEU A 81 22.11 2.18 -21.52
C LEU A 81 21.62 1.84 -20.11
N LEU A 82 20.30 1.69 -19.95
CA LEU A 82 19.70 1.12 -18.76
C LEU A 82 19.44 -0.37 -19.02
N VAL A 83 20.03 -1.23 -18.20
CA VAL A 83 19.73 -2.66 -18.18
C VAL A 83 18.95 -2.96 -16.91
N GLU A 84 17.77 -3.55 -17.07
CA GLU A 84 16.89 -3.93 -15.98
C GLU A 84 16.81 -5.45 -15.89
N GLU A 85 17.09 -6.00 -14.72
CA GLU A 85 16.83 -7.39 -14.39
C GLU A 85 15.74 -7.47 -13.33
N ARG A 86 14.82 -8.44 -13.44
CA ARG A 86 13.76 -8.67 -12.47
C ARG A 86 13.89 -10.05 -11.86
N GLN A 87 13.68 -10.13 -10.55
CA GLN A 87 13.58 -11.39 -9.83
C GLN A 87 12.26 -11.42 -9.05
N PRO A 88 11.37 -12.40 -9.30
CA PRO A 88 10.17 -12.55 -8.50
C PRO A 88 10.55 -12.94 -7.07
N SER A 89 9.99 -12.21 -6.11
CA SER A 89 10.13 -12.42 -4.68
C SER A 89 8.76 -12.53 -4.06
N GLN A 90 8.57 -13.51 -3.19
CA GLN A 90 7.31 -13.72 -2.48
C GLN A 90 7.44 -13.17 -1.06
N GLU A 91 6.42 -12.46 -0.60
CA GLU A 91 6.35 -11.97 0.77
C GLU A 91 4.93 -12.13 1.34
N TRP A 92 4.87 -12.45 2.63
CA TRP A 92 3.62 -12.41 3.37
C TRP A 92 3.20 -10.95 3.54
N ALA A 93 1.92 -10.67 3.33
CA ALA A 93 1.35 -9.36 3.53
C ALA A 93 0.18 -9.40 4.53
N SER A 94 -0.03 -8.27 5.21
CA SER A 94 -1.27 -8.08 5.97
C SER A 94 -2.41 -7.77 5.00
N TRP A 95 -3.60 -8.34 5.25
CA TRP A 95 -4.83 -8.00 4.51
C TRP A 95 -5.17 -6.51 4.55
N THR A 96 -4.75 -5.82 5.62
CA THR A 96 -5.00 -4.37 5.78
C THR A 96 -3.95 -3.49 5.08
N SER A 97 -2.88 -4.08 4.56
CA SER A 97 -1.80 -3.36 3.87
C SER A 97 -2.22 -2.86 2.48
N ASP A 98 -1.52 -1.83 1.99
CA ASP A 98 -1.68 -1.34 0.62
C ASP A 98 -1.20 -2.34 -0.43
N LEU A 99 -0.20 -3.16 -0.11
CA LEU A 99 0.27 -4.23 -0.99
C LEU A 99 -0.83 -5.25 -1.26
N ALA A 100 -1.52 -5.70 -0.21
CA ALA A 100 -2.66 -6.61 -0.35
C ALA A 100 -3.80 -5.99 -1.14
N ARG A 101 -4.05 -4.68 -0.97
CA ARG A 101 -5.05 -3.94 -1.74
C ARG A 101 -4.72 -3.94 -3.23
N GLU A 102 -3.53 -3.51 -3.60
CA GLU A 102 -3.09 -3.50 -5.00
C GLU A 102 -3.20 -4.90 -5.64
N ALA A 103 -2.68 -5.92 -4.94
CA ALA A 103 -2.66 -7.29 -5.43
C ALA A 103 -4.07 -7.89 -5.61
N ILE A 104 -4.97 -7.69 -4.64
CA ILE A 104 -6.33 -8.24 -4.68
C ILE A 104 -7.20 -7.49 -5.69
N GLU A 105 -7.10 -6.15 -5.75
CA GLU A 105 -7.86 -5.36 -6.73
C GLU A 105 -7.46 -5.71 -8.16
N ALA A 106 -6.17 -5.86 -8.43
CA ALA A 106 -5.68 -6.31 -9.73
C ALA A 106 -6.19 -7.73 -10.07
N PHE A 107 -6.14 -8.65 -9.10
CA PHE A 107 -6.65 -10.01 -9.26
C PHE A 107 -8.16 -10.04 -9.54
N LEU A 108 -8.96 -9.28 -8.80
CA LEU A 108 -10.43 -9.24 -8.96
C LEU A 108 -10.86 -8.54 -10.26
N LYS A 109 -10.05 -7.60 -10.77
CA LYS A 109 -10.28 -6.92 -12.04
C LYS A 109 -10.07 -7.85 -13.24
N SER A 110 -9.04 -8.68 -13.18
CA SER A 110 -8.72 -9.66 -14.23
C SER A 110 -8.39 -11.02 -13.63
N PRO A 111 -9.41 -11.79 -13.18
CA PRO A 111 -9.18 -13.09 -12.59
C PRO A 111 -8.55 -14.07 -13.60
N PRO A 112 -7.50 -14.80 -13.22
CA PRO A 112 -6.93 -15.87 -14.05
C PRO A 112 -7.96 -16.96 -14.33
N LYS A 113 -7.93 -17.54 -15.53
CA LYS A 113 -8.90 -18.56 -15.95
C LYS A 113 -8.77 -19.87 -15.18
N GLU A 114 -7.61 -20.13 -14.59
CA GLU A 114 -7.34 -21.33 -13.81
C GLU A 114 -8.02 -21.29 -12.43
N ILE A 115 -8.47 -20.11 -11.99
CA ILE A 115 -9.17 -19.95 -10.71
C ILE A 115 -10.67 -20.02 -10.93
N ASP A 116 -11.31 -20.96 -10.21
CA ASP A 116 -12.75 -21.14 -10.23
C ASP A 116 -13.51 -19.88 -9.79
N ALA A 117 -14.62 -19.60 -10.47
CA ALA A 117 -15.48 -18.44 -10.25
C ALA A 117 -16.02 -18.38 -8.82
N GLU A 118 -16.32 -19.54 -8.21
CA GLU A 118 -16.75 -19.59 -6.81
C GLU A 118 -15.69 -19.01 -5.86
N ARG A 119 -14.41 -19.34 -6.08
CA ARG A 119 -13.30 -18.83 -5.26
C ARG A 119 -13.07 -17.34 -5.45
N VAL A 120 -13.18 -16.86 -6.69
CA VAL A 120 -13.11 -15.43 -7.00
C VAL A 120 -14.22 -14.66 -6.29
N GLU A 121 -15.44 -15.19 -6.32
CA GLU A 121 -16.59 -14.57 -5.66
C GLU A 121 -16.46 -14.60 -4.13
N ARG A 122 -15.98 -15.70 -3.56
CA ARG A 122 -15.66 -15.76 -2.12
C ARG A 122 -14.59 -14.74 -1.72
N LEU A 123 -13.54 -14.59 -2.51
CA LEU A 123 -12.52 -13.55 -2.29
C LEU A 123 -13.12 -12.14 -2.39
N ARG A 124 -13.99 -11.89 -3.39
CA ARG A 124 -14.69 -10.60 -3.55
C ARG A 124 -15.50 -10.24 -2.30
N LYS A 125 -16.31 -11.18 -1.79
CA LYS A 125 -17.09 -10.98 -0.55
C LYS A 125 -16.20 -10.74 0.67
N ALA A 126 -15.11 -11.50 0.81
CA ALA A 126 -14.14 -11.27 1.88
C ALA A 126 -13.49 -9.88 1.77
N TRP A 127 -13.17 -9.44 0.55
CA TRP A 127 -12.58 -8.13 0.28
C TRP A 127 -13.53 -6.98 0.62
N GLU A 128 -14.81 -7.11 0.32
CA GLU A 128 -15.84 -6.13 0.72
C GLU A 128 -15.96 -6.02 2.25
N LEU A 129 -15.91 -7.14 2.97
CA LEU A 129 -15.91 -7.14 4.43
C LEU A 129 -14.67 -6.44 4.99
N ARG A 130 -13.50 -6.68 4.41
CA ARG A 130 -12.25 -5.99 4.77
C ARG A 130 -12.33 -4.48 4.49
N ASN A 131 -12.98 -4.05 3.42
CA ASN A 131 -13.15 -2.63 3.12
C ASN A 131 -14.06 -1.96 4.14
N LYS A 132 -15.17 -2.60 4.50
CA LYS A 132 -16.05 -2.13 5.59
C LYS A 132 -15.30 -2.04 6.92
N LEU A 133 -14.49 -3.05 7.24
CA LEU A 133 -13.63 -3.07 8.43
C LEU A 133 -12.69 -1.87 8.47
N LYS A 134 -11.97 -1.61 7.37
CA LYS A 134 -11.06 -0.46 7.28
C LYS A 134 -11.80 0.86 7.47
N THR A 135 -12.97 1.03 6.83
CA THR A 135 -13.77 2.25 6.99
C THR A 135 -14.21 2.45 8.43
N SER A 136 -14.63 1.39 9.13
CA SER A 136 -15.00 1.47 10.54
C SER A 136 -13.80 1.76 11.46
N GLU A 137 -12.63 1.16 11.20
CA GLU A 137 -11.39 1.46 11.93
C GLU A 137 -10.94 2.92 11.72
N ASP A 138 -11.02 3.43 10.49
CA ASP A 138 -10.71 4.82 10.15
C ASP A 138 -11.69 5.79 10.85
N GLU A 139 -12.98 5.45 10.91
CA GLU A 139 -14.00 6.22 11.65
C GLU A 139 -13.72 6.23 13.16
N GLN A 140 -13.41 5.08 13.76
CA GLN A 140 -13.05 4.96 15.17
C GLN A 140 -11.84 5.82 15.53
N ASN A 141 -10.81 5.80 14.69
CA ASN A 141 -9.61 6.61 14.86
C ASN A 141 -9.94 8.12 14.82
N LYS A 142 -10.73 8.54 13.82
CA LYS A 142 -11.15 9.94 13.69
C LYS A 142 -11.95 10.42 14.90
N LEU A 143 -12.93 9.63 15.35
CA LEU A 143 -13.76 9.94 16.52
C LEU A 143 -12.92 9.99 17.81
N SER A 144 -11.96 9.09 17.96
CA SER A 144 -11.05 9.08 19.11
C SER A 144 -10.17 10.33 19.16
N LEU A 145 -9.66 10.77 18.01
CA LEU A 145 -8.90 12.03 17.90
C LEU A 145 -9.78 13.24 18.24
N GLU A 146 -11.00 13.31 17.69
CA GLU A 146 -11.95 14.40 17.97
C GLU A 146 -12.32 14.45 19.46
N ARG A 147 -12.59 13.30 20.10
CA ARG A 147 -12.87 13.22 21.54
C ARG A 147 -11.71 13.78 22.36
N ASN A 148 -10.48 13.33 22.07
CA ASN A 148 -9.28 13.76 22.81
C ASN A 148 -9.04 15.28 22.68
N GLU A 149 -9.35 15.84 21.52
CA GLU A 149 -9.27 17.29 21.27
C GLU A 149 -10.35 18.06 22.05
N LEU A 150 -11.60 17.60 22.04
CA LEU A 150 -12.68 18.21 22.82
C LEU A 150 -12.41 18.17 24.32
N GLU A 151 -11.87 17.06 24.83
CA GLU A 151 -11.45 16.95 26.22
C GLU A 151 -10.36 17.97 26.58
N ARG A 152 -9.38 18.17 25.69
CA ARG A 152 -8.33 19.18 25.88
C ARG A 152 -8.94 20.58 25.95
N PHE A 153 -9.81 20.94 25.01
CA PHE A 153 -10.48 22.24 25.02
C PHE A 153 -11.36 22.43 26.24
N ALA A 154 -12.10 21.40 26.67
CA ALA A 154 -12.91 21.47 27.88
C ALA A 154 -12.06 21.69 29.14
N ARG A 155 -10.87 21.07 29.23
CA ARG A 155 -9.93 21.33 30.33
C ARG A 155 -9.43 22.77 30.30
N GLU A 156 -9.02 23.28 29.15
CA GLU A 156 -8.56 24.66 28.99
C GLU A 156 -9.64 25.68 29.36
N ASP A 157 -10.87 25.47 28.91
CA ASP A 157 -11.98 26.38 29.21
C ASP A 157 -12.36 26.37 30.69
N ARG A 158 -12.30 25.20 31.37
CA ARG A 158 -12.45 25.12 32.84
C ARG A 158 -11.33 25.87 33.57
N LEU A 159 -10.09 25.78 33.10
CA LEU A 159 -8.97 26.53 33.69
C LEU A 159 -9.14 28.04 33.49
N LYS A 160 -9.58 28.48 32.30
CA LYS A 160 -9.90 29.88 32.01
C LYS A 160 -11.05 30.39 32.88
N LEU A 161 -12.11 29.61 33.04
CA LEU A 161 -13.22 29.97 33.93
C LEU A 161 -12.73 30.15 35.37
N LYS A 162 -11.89 29.24 35.85
CA LYS A 162 -11.29 29.32 37.19
C LYS A 162 -10.41 30.56 37.36
N SER A 163 -9.62 30.94 36.35
CA SER A 163 -8.80 32.16 36.43
C SER A 163 -9.64 33.44 36.38
N LEU A 164 -10.79 33.40 35.71
CA LEU A 164 -11.72 34.53 35.60
C LEU A 164 -12.68 34.66 36.79
N GLU A 165 -12.74 33.68 37.69
CA GLU A 165 -13.71 33.62 38.79
C GLU A 165 -13.80 34.93 39.59
N LYS A 166 -12.65 35.51 39.94
CA LYS A 166 -12.55 36.76 40.72
C LYS A 166 -12.65 38.04 39.88
N ASN A 167 -12.68 37.94 38.55
CA ASN A 167 -12.81 39.10 37.67
C ASN A 167 -14.28 39.47 37.48
N ARG A 168 -14.67 40.66 37.97
CA ARG A 168 -16.04 41.19 37.93
C ARG A 168 -16.43 41.80 36.58
N PHE A 169 -15.48 41.98 35.66
CA PHE A 169 -15.72 42.57 34.34
C PHE A 169 -15.75 41.52 33.21
N ALA A 170 -15.67 40.22 33.55
CA ALA A 170 -15.52 39.13 32.58
C ALA A 170 -16.80 38.28 32.38
N ASP A 171 -17.98 38.82 32.70
CA ASP A 171 -19.22 38.03 32.73
C ASP A 171 -19.62 37.48 31.35
N ASP A 172 -19.42 38.25 30.28
CA ASP A 172 -19.70 37.80 28.90
C ASP A 172 -18.77 36.67 28.47
N LEU A 173 -17.48 36.77 28.83
CA LEU A 173 -16.49 35.73 28.57
C LEU A 173 -16.80 34.45 29.38
N LYS A 174 -17.22 34.58 30.64
CA LYS A 174 -17.66 33.44 31.46
C LYS A 174 -18.87 32.75 30.85
N ARG A 175 -19.86 33.51 30.37
CA ARG A 175 -21.05 32.96 29.69
C ARG A 175 -20.66 32.21 28.42
N THR A 176 -19.80 32.80 27.59
CA THR A 176 -19.29 32.17 26.36
C THR A 176 -18.55 30.87 26.65
N LEU A 177 -17.63 30.85 27.61
CA LEU A 177 -16.90 29.63 27.99
C LEU A 177 -17.84 28.55 28.55
N THR A 178 -18.84 28.95 29.35
CA THR A 178 -19.86 28.01 29.88
C THR A 178 -20.69 27.39 28.76
N GLN A 179 -21.11 28.20 27.78
CA GLN A 179 -21.84 27.70 26.61
C GLN A 179 -21.00 26.72 25.78
N ARG A 180 -19.74 27.08 25.49
CA ARG A 180 -18.82 26.19 24.77
C ARG A 180 -18.57 24.88 25.51
N LEU A 181 -18.47 24.91 26.84
CA LEU A 181 -18.36 23.69 27.65
C LEU A 181 -19.60 22.80 27.53
N ALA A 182 -20.80 23.38 27.53
CA ALA A 182 -22.04 22.63 27.34
C ALA A 182 -22.13 22.00 25.93
N GLU A 183 -21.76 22.75 24.90
CA GLU A 183 -21.69 22.26 23.50
C GLU A 183 -20.67 21.13 23.34
N ASN A 184 -19.46 21.30 23.89
CA ASN A 184 -18.41 20.29 23.86
C ASN A 184 -18.83 19.01 24.58
N THR A 185 -19.49 19.13 25.75
CA THR A 185 -19.99 17.98 26.51
C THR A 185 -21.03 17.20 25.72
N LYS A 186 -22.01 17.90 25.12
CA LYS A 186 -23.03 17.28 24.27
C LYS A 186 -22.41 16.58 23.06
N ARG A 187 -21.38 17.17 22.45
CA ARG A 187 -20.66 16.56 21.33
C ARG A 187 -19.87 15.33 21.76
N MET A 188 -19.21 15.37 22.92
CA MET A 188 -18.51 14.22 23.49
C MET A 188 -19.45 13.05 23.73
N GLU A 189 -20.64 13.26 24.31
CA GLU A 189 -21.65 12.21 24.51
C GLU A 189 -22.06 11.54 23.19
N GLN A 190 -22.24 12.33 22.13
CA GLN A 190 -22.55 11.81 20.79
C GLN A 190 -21.40 10.98 20.22
N ILE A 191 -20.16 11.44 20.38
CA ILE A 191 -18.96 10.73 19.93
C ILE A 191 -18.79 9.43 20.70
N GLU A 192 -18.99 9.43 22.02
CA GLU A 192 -18.90 8.24 22.86
C GLU A 192 -19.91 7.17 22.44
N LYS A 193 -21.17 7.57 22.22
CA LYS A 193 -22.19 6.66 21.69
C LYS A 193 -21.75 6.06 20.35
N ARG A 194 -21.25 6.89 19.44
CA ARG A 194 -20.80 6.45 18.12
C ARG A 194 -19.58 5.53 18.20
N LEU A 195 -18.64 5.80 19.10
CA LEU A 195 -17.47 4.96 19.34
C LEU A 195 -17.88 3.56 19.79
N VAL A 196 -18.89 3.42 20.65
CA VAL A 196 -19.42 2.12 21.07
C VAL A 196 -20.04 1.37 19.88
N GLU A 197 -20.89 2.05 19.09
CA GLU A 197 -21.51 1.46 17.89
C GLU A 197 -20.47 0.97 16.88
N VAL A 198 -19.47 1.81 16.57
CA VAL A 198 -18.39 1.49 15.63
C VAL A 198 -17.52 0.36 16.16
N SER A 199 -17.24 0.32 17.46
CA SER A 199 -16.46 -0.76 18.07
C SER A 199 -17.17 -2.12 17.96
N LEU A 200 -18.49 -2.15 18.19
CA LEU A 200 -19.29 -3.36 17.99
C LEU A 200 -19.28 -3.80 16.51
N ALA A 201 -19.43 -2.85 15.59
CA ALA A 201 -19.40 -3.13 14.16
C ALA A 201 -18.03 -3.68 13.70
N ILE A 202 -16.93 -3.16 14.24
CA ILE A 202 -15.56 -3.66 13.98
C ILE A 202 -15.44 -5.12 14.39
N GLU A 203 -15.85 -5.47 15.62
CA GLU A 203 -15.74 -6.85 16.12
C GLU A 203 -16.60 -7.83 15.32
N GLU A 204 -17.83 -7.44 14.97
CA GLU A 204 -18.68 -8.24 14.09
C GLU A 204 -18.05 -8.43 12.70
N GLN A 205 -17.51 -7.37 12.11
CA GLN A 205 -16.88 -7.43 10.79
C GLN A 205 -15.59 -8.27 10.81
N ARG A 206 -14.82 -8.24 11.90
CA ARG A 206 -13.63 -9.09 12.08
C ARG A 206 -13.99 -10.56 12.08
N ILE A 207 -15.04 -10.95 12.80
CA ILE A 207 -15.55 -12.33 12.83
C ILE A 207 -16.01 -12.74 11.42
N ARG A 208 -16.87 -11.92 10.80
CA ARG A 208 -17.37 -12.20 9.44
C ARG A 208 -16.24 -12.30 8.41
N PHE A 209 -15.22 -11.45 8.53
CA PHE A 209 -14.06 -11.49 7.64
C PHE A 209 -13.24 -12.77 7.86
N ALA A 210 -12.95 -13.14 9.10
CA ALA A 210 -12.26 -14.38 9.43
C ALA A 210 -13.03 -15.61 8.94
N ASP A 211 -14.35 -15.63 9.08
CA ASP A 211 -15.21 -16.70 8.56
C ASP A 211 -15.22 -16.74 7.03
N ALA A 212 -15.26 -15.59 6.35
CA ALA A 212 -15.21 -15.52 4.90
C ALA A 212 -13.88 -16.07 4.32
N LEU A 213 -12.78 -15.84 5.04
CA LEU A 213 -11.45 -16.37 4.69
C LEU A 213 -11.30 -17.87 5.04
N ARG A 214 -12.16 -18.43 5.89
CA ARG A 214 -12.03 -19.82 6.34
C ARG A 214 -12.15 -20.78 5.15
N GLY A 215 -11.11 -21.58 4.94
CA GLY A 215 -11.05 -22.54 3.83
C GLY A 215 -10.93 -21.90 2.44
N LEU A 216 -10.70 -20.59 2.35
CA LEU A 216 -10.37 -19.95 1.07
C LEU A 216 -8.93 -20.32 0.70
N ARG A 217 -8.77 -21.02 -0.43
CA ARG A 217 -7.47 -21.39 -0.99
C ARG A 217 -7.37 -20.93 -2.44
N ILE A 218 -6.40 -20.05 -2.70
CA ILE A 218 -6.04 -19.57 -4.03
C ILE A 218 -4.54 -19.78 -4.17
N VAL A 219 -4.10 -20.46 -5.23
CA VAL A 219 -2.68 -20.67 -5.51
C VAL A 219 -2.48 -20.35 -6.97
N MET A 220 -1.65 -19.35 -7.24
CA MET A 220 -1.27 -18.99 -8.59
C MET A 220 -0.16 -19.92 -9.07
N SER A 221 -0.37 -20.49 -10.25
CA SER A 221 0.74 -21.10 -10.97
C SER A 221 1.64 -19.97 -11.46
N ARG A 222 2.95 -20.11 -11.29
CA ARG A 222 3.91 -19.17 -11.87
C ARG A 222 3.61 -19.07 -13.37
N PRO A 223 3.45 -17.88 -13.97
CA PRO A 223 3.42 -17.80 -15.42
C PRO A 223 4.71 -18.45 -15.91
N GLN A 224 4.58 -19.54 -16.67
CA GLN A 224 5.73 -20.07 -17.40
C GLN A 224 6.07 -18.99 -18.43
N ASP A 225 7.17 -18.30 -18.19
CA ASP A 225 7.74 -17.37 -19.15
C ASP A 225 7.87 -18.12 -20.49
N LYS A 226 7.15 -17.64 -21.51
CA LYS A 226 7.35 -18.04 -22.90
C LYS A 226 8.48 -17.22 -23.49
#